data_AF-A0A9X0QVR0-F1
#
_entry.id   AF-A0A9X0QVR0-F1
#
_cell.length_a   1.000
_cell.length_b   1.000
_cell.length_c   1.000
_cell.angle_alpha   90.00
_cell.angle_beta   90.00
_cell.angle_gamma   90.00
#
_symmetry.space_group_name_H-M   'P 1'
#
loop_
_entity.id
_entity.type
_entity.pdbx_description
1 polymer ?
#
loop_
_entity_poly.entity_id
_entity_poly.type
_entity_poly.pdbx_seq_one_letter_code
_entity_poly.pdbx_strand_id
1 'polypeptide(L)' 'MDREEGPWILLAATAACAPLAVLAQGGDGHTAILAGLACLAVPCLAIEMMMGMARLGLALAPGRR' A
#
# COMPACT_ATOMS: atom_id res chain seq x y z
N MET A 1 -1.98 -17.66 -17.64
CA MET A 1 -2.08 -16.73 -16.50
C MET A 1 -0.68 -16.59 -15.97
N ASP A 2 0.00 -15.54 -16.38
CA ASP A 2 1.41 -15.34 -16.05
C ASP A 2 1.53 -15.12 -14.54
N ARG A 3 2.49 -15.81 -13.92
CA ARG A 3 2.65 -15.87 -12.46
C ARG A 3 2.92 -14.49 -11.83
N GLU A 4 3.26 -13.51 -12.67
CA GLU A 4 3.60 -12.13 -12.32
C GLU A 4 2.38 -11.18 -12.25
N GLU A 5 1.22 -11.57 -12.80
CA GLU A 5 0.02 -10.71 -12.78
C GLU A 5 -0.77 -10.80 -11.46
N GLY A 6 -0.58 -11.89 -10.70
CA GLY A 6 -1.31 -12.17 -9.46
C GLY A 6 -1.29 -11.03 -8.42
N PRO A 7 -0.13 -10.42 -8.11
CA PRO A 7 -0.04 -9.33 -7.14
C PRO A 7 -0.81 -8.08 -7.57
N TRP A 8 -0.74 -7.73 -8.86
CA TRP A 8 -1.42 -6.55 -9.40
C TRP A 8 -2.94 -6.74 -9.44
N ILE A 9 -3.40 -7.95 -9.76
CA ILE A 9 -4.82 -8.31 -9.73
C ILE A 9 -5.36 -8.21 -8.29
N LEU A 10 -4.62 -8.70 -7.29
CA LEU A 10 -5.03 -8.59 -5.89
C LEU A 10 -5.05 -7.13 -5.40
N LEU A 11 -4.09 -6.31 -5.82
CA LEU A 11 -4.07 -4.89 -5.50
C LEU A 11 -5.28 -4.16 -6.11
N ALA A 12 -5.58 -4.42 -7.38
CA ALA A 12 -6.74 -3.82 -8.05
C ALA A 12 -8.07 -4.28 -7.42
N ALA A 13 -8.18 -5.57 -7.09
CA ALA A 13 -9.36 -6.13 -6.44
C ALA A 13 -9.59 -5.51 -5.04
N THR A 14 -8.53 -5.36 -4.24
CA THR A 14 -8.63 -4.73 -2.92
C THR A 14 -8.95 -3.23 -3.02
N ALA A 15 -8.34 -2.51 -3.95
CA ALA A 15 -8.65 -1.10 -4.21
C ALA A 15 -10.10 -0.88 -4.69
N ALA A 16 -10.68 -1.83 -5.42
CA ALA A 16 -12.09 -1.78 -5.84
C ALA A 16 -13.07 -2.20 -4.72
N CYS A 17 -12.69 -3.16 -3.87
CA CYS A 17 -13.51 -3.59 -2.74
C CYS A 17 -13.55 -2.58 -1.59
N ALA A 18 -12.47 -1.82 -1.35
CA ALA A 18 -12.42 -0.86 -0.24
C ALA A 18 -13.52 0.24 -0.30
N PRO A 19 -13.77 0.90 -1.45
CA PRO A 19 -14.89 1.83 -1.58
C PRO A 19 -16.24 1.17 -1.32
N LEU A 20 -16.46 -0.05 -1.83
CA LEU A 20 -17.70 -0.79 -1.62
C LEU A 20 -17.91 -1.12 -0.14
N ALA A 21 -16.86 -1.51 0.57
CA ALA A 21 -16.91 -1.79 2.00
C ALA A 21 -17.20 -0.53 2.83
N VAL A 22 -16.66 0.63 2.44
CA VAL A 22 -16.95 1.91 3.11
C VAL A 22 -18.40 2.33 2.89
N LEU A 23 -18.91 2.23 1.66
CA LEU A 23 -20.31 2.53 1.36
C LEU A 23 -21.26 1.57 2.08
N ALA A 24 -20.93 0.28 2.15
CA ALA A 24 -21.73 -0.72 2.88
C ALA A 24 -21.79 -0.45 4.40
N GLN A 25 -20.80 0.25 4.95
CA GLN A 25 -20.77 0.69 6.35
C GLN A 25 -21.47 2.05 6.57
N GLY A 26 -22.07 2.64 5.53
CA GLY A 26 -22.75 3.93 5.60
C GLY A 26 -21.81 5.14 5.51
N GLY A 27 -20.57 4.95 5.05
CA GLY A 27 -19.66 6.04 4.74
C GLY A 27 -20.10 6.86 3.53
N ASP A 28 -19.59 8.08 3.42
CA ASP A 28 -19.91 8.96 2.30
C ASP A 28 -19.07 8.64 1.04
N GLY A 29 -19.46 9.21 -0.11
CA GLY A 29 -18.75 8.96 -1.37
C GLY A 29 -17.29 9.44 -1.35
N HIS A 30 -16.97 10.48 -0.57
CA HIS A 30 -15.62 11.02 -0.49
C HIS A 30 -14.69 10.08 0.27
N THR A 31 -15.13 9.55 1.41
CA THR A 31 -14.40 8.57 2.23
C THR A 31 -14.24 7.24 1.49
N ALA A 32 -15.22 6.83 0.70
CA ALA A 32 -15.10 5.63 -0.15
C ALA A 32 -14.02 5.78 -1.22
N ILE A 33 -13.94 6.93 -1.90
CA ILE A 33 -12.86 7.22 -2.87
C ILE A 33 -11.50 7.24 -2.18
N LEU A 34 -11.39 7.90 -1.03
CA LEU A 34 -10.15 7.97 -0.26
C LEU A 34 -9.68 6.58 0.19
N ALA A 35 -10.58 5.69 0.56
CA ALA A 35 -10.23 4.31 0.95
C ALA A 35 -9.63 3.51 -0.22
N GLY A 36 -10.19 3.65 -1.43
CA GLY A 36 -9.61 3.04 -2.63
C GLY A 36 -8.21 3.56 -2.96
N LEU A 37 -8.02 4.89 -2.89
CA LEU A 37 -6.71 5.52 -3.10
C LEU A 37 -5.69 5.12 -2.03
N ALA A 38 -6.13 4.99 -0.78
CA ALA A 38 -5.28 4.53 0.31
C ALA A 38 -4.76 3.11 0.02
N CYS A 39 -5.62 2.18 -0.39
CA CYS A 39 -5.20 0.82 -0.77
C CYS A 39 -4.14 0.82 -1.90
N LEU A 40 -4.22 1.73 -2.86
CA LEU A 40 -3.23 1.87 -3.92
C LEU A 40 -1.91 2.50 -3.44
N ALA A 41 -1.97 3.39 -2.44
CA ALA A 41 -0.80 4.07 -1.89
C ALA A 41 0.00 3.22 -0.89
N VAL A 42 -0.64 2.25 -0.23
CA VAL A 42 -0.02 1.34 0.76
C VAL A 42 1.29 0.69 0.26
N PRO A 43 1.37 0.08 -0.94
CA PRO A 43 2.63 -0.52 -1.40
C PRO A 43 3.74 0.52 -1.58
N CYS A 44 3.44 1.72 -2.09
CA CYS A 44 4.42 2.80 -2.23
C CYS A 44 4.98 3.23 -0.86
N LEU A 45 4.08 3.38 0.12
CA LEU A 45 4.44 3.77 1.49
C LEU A 45 5.27 2.69 2.19
N ALA A 46 4.94 1.42 1.95
CA ALA A 46 5.70 0.29 2.47
C ALA A 46 7.14 0.26 1.92
N ILE A 47 7.33 0.52 0.62
CA ILE A 47 8.65 0.60 -0.01
C ILE A 47 9.47 1.77 0.57
N GLU A 48 8.85 2.93 0.76
CA GLU A 48 9.51 4.10 1.34
C GLU A 48 9.98 3.84 2.78
N MET A 49 9.14 3.18 3.59
CA MET A 49 9.50 2.76 4.95
C MET A 49 10.64 1.74 4.95
N MET A 50 10.61 0.74 4.04
CA MET A 50 11.71 -0.22 3.91
C MET A 50 13.03 0.47 3.53
N MET A 51 13.01 1.44 2.62
CA MET A 51 14.20 2.23 2.27
C MET A 51 14.69 3.09 3.43
N GLY A 52 13.79 3.74 4.16
CA GLY A 52 14.12 4.51 5.36
C GLY A 52 14.81 3.65 6.42
N MET A 53 14.26 2.47 6.70
CA MET A 53 14.85 1.49 7.61
C MET A 53 16.20 0.96 7.12
N ALA A 54 16.35 0.70 5.82
CA ALA A 54 17.64 0.29 5.26
C ALA A 54 18.72 1.37 5.42
N ARG A 55 18.37 2.63 5.17
CA ARG A 55 19.27 3.79 5.38
C ARG A 55 19.64 3.95 6.84
N LEU A 56 18.66 3.83 7.73
CA LEU A 56 18.89 3.87 9.18
C LEU A 56 19.83 2.73 9.62
N GLY A 57 19.59 1.51 9.14
CA GLY A 57 20.43 0.34 9.42
C GLY A 57 21.87 0.54 8.94
N LEU A 58 22.08 1.13 7.76
CA LEU A 58 23.42 1.47 7.26
C LEU A 58 24.09 2.58 8.08
N ALA A 59 23.34 3.58 8.55
CA ALA A 59 23.86 4.66 9.38
C ALA A 59 24.26 4.19 10.79
N LEU A 60 23.56 3.17 11.32
CA LEU A 60 23.81 2.59 12.63
C LEU A 60 24.81 1.43 12.60
N ALA A 61 25.16 0.91 11.42
CA ALA A 61 26.13 -0.18 11.29
C ALA A 61 27.53 0.27 11.76
N PRO A 62 28.07 -0.29 12.86
CA PRO A 62 29.39 0.08 13.34
C PRO A 62 30.43 -0.53 12.41
N GLY A 63 31.17 0.31 11.65
CA GLY A 63 32.32 -0.16 10.87
C GLY A 63 32.42 0.28 9.41
N ARG A 64 31.79 1.37 8.98
CA ARG A 64 32.17 2.05 7.71
C ARG A 64 32.76 3.44 7.99
N ARG A 65 34.00 3.44 8.49
CA ARG A 65 34.98 4.50 8.25
C ARG A 65 36.22 3.85 7.66
#